data_AF-A0A4S8Q9I8-F1
#
_entry.id   AF-A0A4S8Q9I8-F1
#
_cell.length_a   1.000
_cell.length_b   1.000
_cell.length_c   1.000
_cell.angle_alpha   90.00
_cell.angle_beta   90.00
_cell.angle_gamma   90.00
#
_symmetry.space_group_name_H-M   'P 1'
#
loop_
_entity.id
_entity.type
_entity.pdbx_description
1 polymer ?
#
loop_
_entity_poly.entity_id
_entity_poly.type
_entity_poly.pdbx_seq_one_letter_code
_entity_poly.pdbx_strand_id
1 'polypeptide(L)'
;MDSDPAPRTVADHLQRAELMYDLDALPDARAEVEAALRLDPLDPDVNAMAGAIALAESDPDEALVFAGAALAHDSVHRRALIVRGYALADAERREEAMQAAASLLEVDHGSWIHHVHYALITRRAGAAQPALDAAWNAVRLAPDQPRTHLALAAVAESLAMKDLAKRSRQAAADLDDLGDGITAGPNATQTLPPEARRAPVRHVDADPEDPKWREKIYGPGFFRGALGRSILLGIAVIFAVPALLGTDIQFGARMLMAVIAIAACVCWVTVLRRHRGSE
;
A
#
# COMPACT_ATOMS: atom_id res chain seq x y z
N MET A 1 -50.50 17.14 -13.40
CA MET A 1 -49.59 18.04 -12.65
C MET A 1 -48.24 17.38 -12.74
N ASP A 2 -47.45 17.79 -13.72
CA ASP A 2 -46.04 17.41 -13.80
C ASP A 2 -45.36 18.06 -12.59
N SER A 3 -45.09 17.25 -11.56
CA SER A 3 -44.11 17.61 -10.56
C SER A 3 -42.76 17.60 -11.24
N ASP A 4 -42.32 18.78 -11.68
CA ASP A 4 -40.95 19.03 -12.11
C ASP A 4 -40.02 18.42 -11.04
N PRO A 5 -39.25 17.38 -11.36
CA PRO A 5 -38.41 16.73 -10.34
C PRO A 5 -37.46 17.80 -9.79
N ALA A 6 -37.37 17.88 -8.46
CA ALA A 6 -36.47 18.80 -7.79
C ALA A 6 -35.08 18.74 -8.46
N PRO A 7 -34.41 19.89 -8.68
CA PRO A 7 -33.11 19.91 -9.32
C PRO A 7 -32.18 18.95 -8.57
N ARG A 8 -31.57 18.02 -9.31
CA ARG A 8 -30.72 16.97 -8.74
C ARG A 8 -29.52 17.59 -8.04
N THR A 9 -29.14 17.00 -6.92
CA THR A 9 -27.98 17.43 -6.14
C THR A 9 -26.69 16.77 -6.63
N VAL A 10 -25.54 17.28 -6.17
CA VAL A 10 -24.22 16.65 -6.39
C VAL A 10 -24.23 15.19 -5.93
N ALA A 11 -24.77 14.93 -4.74
CA ALA A 11 -24.85 13.59 -4.16
C ALA A 11 -25.71 12.63 -5.00
N ASP A 12 -26.83 13.11 -5.56
CA ASP A 12 -27.70 12.28 -6.42
C ASP A 12 -26.97 11.85 -7.70
N HIS A 13 -26.25 12.78 -8.33
CA HIS A 13 -25.46 12.50 -9.52
C HIS A 13 -24.29 11.56 -9.20
N LEU A 14 -23.58 11.78 -8.09
CA LEU A 14 -22.50 10.91 -7.64
C LEU A 14 -22.97 9.47 -7.38
N GLN A 15 -24.10 9.30 -6.68
CA GLN A 15 -24.64 7.97 -6.38
C GLN A 15 -25.03 7.21 -7.67
N ARG A 16 -25.57 7.91 -8.66
CA ARG A 16 -25.91 7.32 -9.96
C ARG A 16 -24.65 6.95 -10.74
N ALA A 17 -23.64 7.81 -10.74
CA ALA A 17 -22.35 7.52 -11.36
C ALA A 17 -21.72 6.25 -10.75
N GLU A 18 -21.75 6.11 -9.42
CA GLU A 18 -21.29 4.91 -8.71
C GLU A 18 -22.05 3.66 -9.15
N LEU A 19 -23.38 3.71 -9.16
CA LEU A 19 -24.20 2.58 -9.58
C LEU A 19 -23.93 2.19 -11.03
N MET A 20 -23.81 3.16 -11.93
CA MET A 20 -23.54 2.92 -13.35
C MET A 20 -22.13 2.36 -13.56
N TYR A 21 -21.15 2.84 -12.80
CA TYR A 21 -19.79 2.31 -12.81
C TYR A 21 -19.76 0.84 -12.36
N ASP A 22 -20.46 0.50 -11.27
CA ASP A 22 -20.56 -0.87 -10.78
C ASP A 22 -21.27 -1.82 -11.77
N LEU A 23 -22.16 -1.27 -12.61
CA LEU A 23 -22.85 -1.99 -13.69
C LEU A 23 -22.07 -2.02 -15.02
N ASP A 24 -20.83 -1.51 -15.05
CA ASP A 24 -19.98 -1.37 -16.25
C ASP A 24 -20.59 -0.49 -17.37
N ALA A 25 -21.56 0.37 -17.01
CA ALA A 25 -22.16 1.35 -17.91
C ALA A 25 -21.31 2.65 -17.92
N LEU A 26 -20.04 2.53 -18.33
CA LEU A 26 -19.05 3.62 -18.25
C LEU A 26 -19.50 4.94 -18.92
N PRO A 27 -20.12 4.96 -20.12
CA PRO A 27 -20.58 6.22 -20.72
C PRO A 27 -21.65 6.94 -19.89
N ASP A 28 -22.56 6.18 -19.27
CA ASP A 28 -23.60 6.75 -18.42
C ASP A 28 -23.01 7.25 -17.09
N ALA A 29 -22.07 6.48 -16.51
CA ALA A 29 -21.33 6.89 -15.32
C ALA A 29 -20.56 8.20 -15.55
N ARG A 30 -19.91 8.33 -16.72
CA ARG A 30 -19.22 9.55 -17.14
C ARG A 30 -20.18 10.73 -17.25
N ALA A 31 -21.35 10.54 -17.87
CA ALA A 31 -22.33 11.61 -17.99
C ALA A 31 -22.83 12.12 -16.62
N GLU A 32 -23.06 11.21 -15.66
CA GLU A 32 -23.48 11.56 -14.31
C GLU A 32 -22.36 12.25 -13.51
N VAL A 33 -21.10 11.77 -13.59
CA VAL A 33 -19.99 12.41 -12.88
C VAL A 33 -19.68 13.79 -13.43
N GLU A 34 -19.79 14.00 -14.75
CA GLU A 34 -19.66 15.32 -15.37
C GLU A 34 -20.77 16.27 -14.93
N ALA A 35 -21.99 15.76 -14.71
CA ALA A 35 -23.08 16.56 -14.15
C ALA A 35 -22.80 16.98 -12.71
N ALA A 36 -22.26 16.07 -11.87
CA ALA A 36 -21.82 16.40 -10.53
C ALA A 36 -20.69 17.46 -10.53
N LEU A 37 -19.68 17.30 -11.39
CA LEU A 37 -18.57 18.26 -11.54
C LEU A 37 -19.04 19.65 -11.99
N ARG A 38 -20.10 19.76 -12.79
CA ARG A 38 -20.68 21.07 -13.16
C ARG A 38 -21.35 21.77 -11.97
N LEU A 39 -21.86 21.02 -11.01
CA LEU A 39 -22.51 21.54 -9.82
C LEU A 39 -21.48 21.91 -8.73
N ASP A 40 -20.50 21.04 -8.50
CA ASP A 40 -19.35 21.31 -7.62
C ASP A 40 -18.05 20.74 -8.22
N PRO A 41 -17.22 21.59 -8.87
CA PRO A 41 -15.96 21.15 -9.47
C PRO A 41 -14.89 20.73 -8.45
N LEU A 42 -15.01 21.13 -7.18
CA LEU A 42 -13.99 20.94 -6.15
C LEU A 42 -14.33 19.81 -5.17
N ASP A 43 -15.49 19.16 -5.34
CA ASP A 43 -15.91 18.06 -4.49
C ASP A 43 -14.92 16.87 -4.62
N PRO A 44 -14.29 16.43 -3.51
CA PRO A 44 -13.26 15.38 -3.56
C PRO A 44 -13.82 14.00 -3.90
N ASP A 45 -15.07 13.69 -3.50
CA ASP A 45 -15.71 12.41 -3.80
C ASP A 45 -16.04 12.31 -5.29
N VAL A 46 -16.55 13.40 -5.88
CA VAL A 46 -16.84 13.51 -7.31
C VAL A 46 -15.56 13.43 -8.14
N ASN A 47 -14.51 14.18 -7.77
CA ASN A 47 -13.23 14.10 -8.45
C ASN A 47 -12.62 12.68 -8.32
N ALA A 48 -12.72 12.03 -7.17
CA ALA A 48 -12.24 10.67 -7.02
C ALA A 48 -13.03 9.64 -7.87
N MET A 49 -14.33 9.85 -8.05
CA MET A 49 -15.17 9.05 -8.95
C MET A 49 -14.81 9.28 -10.41
N ALA A 50 -14.61 10.53 -10.83
CA ALA A 50 -14.18 10.87 -12.19
C ALA A 50 -12.85 10.21 -12.53
N GLY A 51 -11.89 10.20 -11.59
CA GLY A 51 -10.63 9.50 -11.76
C GLY A 51 -10.77 7.97 -11.83
N ALA A 52 -11.73 7.38 -11.11
CA ALA A 52 -12.02 5.94 -11.19
C ALA A 52 -12.64 5.55 -12.55
N ILE A 53 -13.51 6.40 -13.11
CA ILE A 53 -14.09 6.25 -14.45
C ILE A 53 -12.99 6.37 -15.51
N ALA A 54 -12.13 7.38 -15.44
CA ALA A 54 -11.00 7.55 -16.36
C ALA A 54 -10.05 6.33 -16.37
N LEU A 55 -9.78 5.73 -15.20
CA LEU A 55 -9.03 4.47 -15.12
C LEU A 55 -9.72 3.31 -15.85
N ALA A 56 -11.03 3.16 -15.70
CA ALA A 56 -11.79 2.11 -16.38
C ALA A 56 -11.78 2.30 -17.90
N GLU A 57 -11.75 3.55 -18.36
CA GLU A 57 -11.59 3.91 -19.77
C GLU A 57 -10.14 3.82 -20.26
N SER A 58 -9.20 3.42 -19.40
CA SER A 58 -7.77 3.30 -19.70
C SER A 58 -7.10 4.62 -20.07
N ASP A 59 -7.57 5.74 -19.48
CA ASP A 59 -6.92 7.05 -19.53
C ASP A 59 -6.23 7.36 -18.19
N PRO A 60 -4.97 6.93 -18.00
CA PRO A 60 -4.25 7.17 -16.76
C PRO A 60 -3.90 8.65 -16.54
N ASP A 61 -3.76 9.45 -17.59
CA ASP A 61 -3.40 10.86 -17.45
C ASP A 61 -4.58 11.67 -16.90
N GLU A 62 -5.79 11.47 -17.45
CA GLU A 62 -7.01 12.06 -16.93
C GLU A 62 -7.30 11.59 -15.48
N ALA A 63 -7.09 10.29 -15.21
CA ALA A 63 -7.23 9.75 -13.86
C ALA A 63 -6.30 10.43 -12.84
N LEU A 64 -5.07 10.75 -13.21
CA LEU A 64 -4.11 11.45 -12.35
C LEU A 64 -4.52 12.89 -12.09
N VAL A 65 -5.12 13.58 -13.07
CA VAL A 65 -5.65 14.94 -12.89
C VAL A 65 -6.75 14.93 -11.83
N PHE A 66 -7.74 14.07 -11.99
CA PHE A 66 -8.88 13.98 -11.07
C PHE A 66 -8.49 13.47 -9.68
N ALA A 67 -7.63 12.46 -9.59
CA ALA A 67 -7.08 12.01 -8.31
C ALA A 67 -6.27 13.13 -7.62
N GLY A 68 -5.51 13.92 -8.39
CA GLY A 68 -4.79 15.08 -7.89
C GLY A 68 -5.71 16.16 -7.33
N ALA A 69 -6.81 16.45 -8.03
CA ALA A 69 -7.82 17.41 -7.58
C ALA A 69 -8.48 16.96 -6.27
N ALA A 70 -8.90 15.70 -6.17
CA ALA A 70 -9.46 15.15 -4.94
C ALA A 70 -8.46 15.22 -3.77
N LEU A 71 -7.19 14.82 -4.01
CA LEU A 71 -6.14 14.82 -2.98
C LEU A 71 -5.67 16.21 -2.56
N ALA A 72 -5.91 17.24 -3.37
CA ALA A 72 -5.65 18.63 -2.99
C ALA A 72 -6.65 19.13 -1.93
N HIS A 73 -7.87 18.60 -1.92
CA HIS A 73 -8.92 18.92 -0.96
C HIS A 73 -8.91 18.00 0.27
N ASP A 74 -8.74 16.70 0.04
CA ASP A 74 -8.58 15.68 1.09
C ASP A 74 -7.37 14.79 0.78
N SER A 75 -6.25 15.06 1.47
CA SER A 75 -4.97 14.38 1.24
C SER A 75 -4.98 12.89 1.62
N VAL A 76 -5.96 12.44 2.39
CA VAL A 76 -6.12 11.04 2.80
C VAL A 76 -7.34 10.38 2.15
N HIS A 77 -7.89 11.00 1.11
CA HIS A 77 -9.06 10.49 0.39
C HIS A 77 -8.79 9.12 -0.22
N ARG A 78 -9.38 8.07 0.37
CA ARG A 78 -9.02 6.67 0.09
C ARG A 78 -9.16 6.29 -1.38
N ARG A 79 -10.30 6.62 -2.01
CA ARG A 79 -10.55 6.32 -3.43
C ARG A 79 -9.53 7.03 -4.32
N ALA A 80 -9.22 8.29 -4.03
CA ALA A 80 -8.28 9.07 -4.84
C ALA A 80 -6.83 8.54 -4.72
N LEU A 81 -6.40 8.12 -3.52
CA LEU A 81 -5.11 7.46 -3.32
C LEU A 81 -5.01 6.16 -4.14
N ILE A 82 -6.07 5.35 -4.13
CA ILE A 82 -6.15 4.11 -4.92
C ILE A 82 -6.08 4.41 -6.41
N VAL A 83 -6.89 5.36 -6.90
CA VAL A 83 -6.91 5.78 -8.31
C VAL A 83 -5.53 6.25 -8.74
N ARG A 84 -4.89 7.15 -7.96
CA ARG A 84 -3.55 7.63 -8.24
C ARG A 84 -2.55 6.49 -8.37
N GLY A 85 -2.57 5.53 -7.43
CA GLY A 85 -1.65 4.40 -7.45
C GLY A 85 -1.80 3.53 -8.70
N TYR A 86 -3.02 3.21 -9.10
CA TYR A 86 -3.26 2.47 -10.34
C TYR A 86 -2.89 3.28 -11.57
N ALA A 87 -3.29 4.55 -11.65
CA ALA A 87 -3.00 5.38 -12.81
C ALA A 87 -1.49 5.57 -13.03
N LEU A 88 -0.70 5.70 -11.96
CA LEU A 88 0.76 5.71 -12.03
C LEU A 88 1.33 4.37 -12.53
N ALA A 89 0.76 3.24 -12.11
CA ALA A 89 1.19 1.94 -12.59
C ALA A 89 0.86 1.74 -14.08
N ASP A 90 -0.31 2.20 -14.52
CA ASP A 90 -0.79 2.13 -15.91
C ASP A 90 0.00 3.04 -16.84
N ALA A 91 0.44 4.20 -16.33
CA ALA A 91 1.35 5.12 -17.01
C ALA A 91 2.83 4.67 -16.97
N GLU A 92 3.12 3.45 -16.52
CA GLU A 92 4.48 2.90 -16.37
C GLU A 92 5.41 3.70 -15.45
N ARG A 93 4.87 4.56 -14.58
CA ARG A 93 5.60 5.38 -13.59
C ARG A 93 5.83 4.58 -12.31
N ARG A 94 6.62 3.52 -12.45
CA ARG A 94 6.83 2.47 -11.43
C ARG A 94 7.17 3.00 -10.04
N GLU A 95 8.18 3.86 -9.91
CA GLU A 95 8.64 4.36 -8.60
C GLU A 95 7.56 5.20 -7.90
N GLU A 96 6.83 6.00 -8.67
CA GLU A 96 5.75 6.82 -8.13
C GLU A 96 4.53 5.96 -7.75
N ALA A 97 4.23 4.93 -8.54
CA ALA A 97 3.18 3.95 -8.21
C ALA A 97 3.49 3.23 -6.88
N MET A 98 4.76 2.87 -6.65
CA MET A 98 5.21 2.28 -5.39
C MET A 98 5.02 3.25 -4.21
N GLN A 99 5.35 4.54 -4.39
CA GLN A 99 5.15 5.55 -3.35
C GLN A 99 3.66 5.80 -3.07
N ALA A 100 2.83 5.85 -4.10
CA ALA A 100 1.38 6.00 -3.95
C ALA A 100 0.73 4.75 -3.33
N ALA A 101 1.24 3.55 -3.60
CA ALA A 101 0.81 2.35 -2.88
C ALA A 101 1.18 2.44 -1.40
N ALA A 102 2.42 2.86 -1.08
CA ALA A 102 2.89 2.98 0.30
C ALA A 102 2.05 3.96 1.15
N SER A 103 1.58 5.06 0.56
CA SER A 103 0.74 6.03 1.29
C SER A 103 -0.60 5.45 1.74
N LEU A 104 -1.14 4.41 1.06
CA LEU A 104 -2.33 3.70 1.56
C LEU A 104 -2.06 3.03 2.90
N LEU A 105 -0.87 2.44 3.05
CA LEU A 105 -0.47 1.82 4.31
C LEU A 105 -0.19 2.90 5.37
N GLU A 106 0.36 4.05 5.00
CA GLU A 106 0.53 5.18 5.93
C GLU A 106 -0.79 5.64 6.57
N VAL A 107 -1.88 5.69 5.78
CA VAL A 107 -3.22 6.04 6.28
C VAL A 107 -3.72 5.01 7.30
N ASP A 108 -3.62 3.72 6.98
CA ASP A 108 -3.96 2.65 7.91
C ASP A 108 -3.19 1.36 7.56
N HIS A 109 -2.20 1.04 8.38
CA HIS A 109 -1.33 -0.12 8.21
C HIS A 109 -2.05 -1.45 8.51
N GLY A 110 -3.16 -1.41 9.28
CA GLY A 110 -3.95 -2.56 9.68
C GLY A 110 -5.11 -2.89 8.73
N SER A 111 -5.37 -2.03 7.76
CA SER A 111 -6.44 -2.21 6.76
C SER A 111 -6.06 -3.30 5.75
N TRP A 112 -6.75 -4.44 5.80
CA TRP A 112 -6.59 -5.49 4.79
C TRP A 112 -6.91 -4.98 3.37
N ILE A 113 -7.82 -4.01 3.24
CA ILE A 113 -8.17 -3.37 1.97
C ILE A 113 -6.97 -2.60 1.41
N HIS A 114 -6.21 -1.89 2.27
CA HIS A 114 -5.01 -1.17 1.82
C HIS A 114 -3.90 -2.14 1.42
N HIS A 115 -3.73 -3.26 2.13
CA HIS A 115 -2.81 -4.31 1.69
C HIS A 115 -3.21 -4.94 0.36
N VAL A 116 -4.52 -5.15 0.11
CA VAL A 116 -5.01 -5.58 -1.21
C VAL A 116 -4.62 -4.57 -2.28
N HIS A 117 -4.95 -3.29 -2.11
CA HIS A 117 -4.65 -2.28 -3.13
C HIS A 117 -3.15 -2.08 -3.32
N TYR A 118 -2.35 -2.08 -2.26
CA TYR A 118 -0.89 -2.06 -2.34
C TYR A 118 -0.40 -3.23 -3.20
N ALA A 119 -0.85 -4.46 -2.92
CA ALA A 119 -0.44 -5.65 -3.65
C ALA A 119 -0.78 -5.55 -5.15
N LEU A 120 -1.98 -5.09 -5.48
CA LEU A 120 -2.45 -4.98 -6.86
C LEU A 120 -1.74 -3.87 -7.64
N ILE A 121 -1.51 -2.71 -7.02
CA ILE A 121 -0.77 -1.58 -7.64
C ILE A 121 0.68 -1.98 -7.87
N THR A 122 1.35 -2.52 -6.86
CA THR A 122 2.77 -2.94 -6.97
C THR A 122 2.95 -4.11 -7.93
N ARG A 123 1.98 -5.03 -8.01
CA ARG A 123 1.94 -6.05 -9.07
C ARG A 123 1.90 -5.41 -10.45
N ARG A 124 0.99 -4.45 -10.67
CA ARG A 124 0.82 -3.78 -11.97
C ARG A 124 2.06 -2.98 -12.36
N ALA A 125 2.74 -2.38 -11.39
CA ALA A 125 4.04 -1.73 -11.56
C ALA A 125 5.23 -2.70 -11.73
N GLY A 126 5.00 -4.02 -11.72
CA GLY A 126 6.04 -5.05 -11.89
C GLY A 126 6.95 -5.26 -10.68
N ALA A 127 6.52 -4.85 -9.48
CA ALA A 127 7.24 -5.05 -8.22
C ALA A 127 6.79 -6.34 -7.52
N ALA A 128 7.35 -7.46 -7.98
CA ALA A 128 6.99 -8.81 -7.59
C ALA A 128 7.00 -9.09 -6.06
N GLN A 129 8.12 -8.80 -5.38
CA GLN A 129 8.27 -9.12 -3.95
C GLN A 129 7.33 -8.28 -3.07
N PRO A 130 7.30 -6.94 -3.18
CA PRO A 130 6.33 -6.13 -2.43
C PRO A 130 4.88 -6.55 -2.65
N ALA A 131 4.52 -6.92 -3.89
CA ALA A 131 3.17 -7.37 -4.21
C ALA A 131 2.81 -8.66 -3.46
N LEU A 132 3.72 -9.64 -3.43
CA LEU A 132 3.49 -10.92 -2.76
C LEU A 132 3.40 -10.75 -1.24
N ASP A 133 4.29 -9.95 -0.65
CA ASP A 133 4.29 -9.67 0.79
C ASP A 133 2.99 -8.99 1.24
N ALA A 134 2.54 -7.98 0.50
CA ALA A 134 1.30 -7.28 0.80
C ALA A 134 0.07 -8.18 0.61
N ALA A 135 0.05 -9.03 -0.42
CA ALA A 135 -1.05 -9.98 -0.62
C ALA A 135 -1.16 -11.00 0.54
N TRP A 136 -0.03 -11.52 1.03
CA TRP A 136 -0.01 -12.37 2.21
C TRP A 136 -0.46 -11.63 3.47
N ASN A 137 -0.05 -10.37 3.63
CA ASN A 137 -0.52 -9.54 4.74
C ASN A 137 -2.02 -9.28 4.69
N ALA A 138 -2.61 -9.06 3.51
CA ALA A 138 -4.05 -8.93 3.35
C ALA A 138 -4.77 -10.20 3.83
N VAL A 139 -4.33 -11.39 3.39
CA VAL A 139 -4.91 -12.67 3.82
C VAL A 139 -4.72 -12.89 5.33
N ARG A 140 -3.56 -12.53 5.89
CA ARG A 140 -3.30 -12.63 7.34
C ARG A 140 -4.23 -11.73 8.16
N LEU A 141 -4.52 -10.52 7.67
CA LEU A 141 -5.36 -9.55 8.37
C LEU A 141 -6.85 -9.89 8.28
N ALA A 142 -7.29 -10.46 7.16
CA ALA A 142 -8.68 -10.84 6.95
C ALA A 142 -8.78 -12.14 6.14
N PRO A 143 -8.55 -13.30 6.78
CA PRO A 143 -8.52 -14.61 6.12
C PRO A 143 -9.91 -15.11 5.69
N ASP A 144 -10.97 -14.52 6.23
CA ASP A 144 -12.38 -14.80 5.94
C ASP A 144 -12.94 -13.94 4.81
N GLN A 145 -12.13 -13.04 4.23
CA GLN A 145 -12.54 -12.17 3.14
C GLN A 145 -12.13 -12.78 1.79
N PRO A 146 -13.07 -13.16 0.91
CA PRO A 146 -12.78 -13.71 -0.42
C PRO A 146 -11.79 -12.85 -1.22
N ARG A 147 -11.96 -11.52 -1.12
CA ARG A 147 -11.16 -10.53 -1.85
C ARG A 147 -9.66 -10.57 -1.50
N THR A 148 -9.28 -10.94 -0.28
CA THR A 148 -7.84 -11.04 0.10
C THR A 148 -7.17 -12.21 -0.59
N HIS A 149 -7.88 -13.34 -0.71
CA HIS A 149 -7.43 -14.52 -1.44
C HIS A 149 -7.38 -14.28 -2.95
N LEU A 150 -8.36 -13.56 -3.51
CA LEU A 150 -8.32 -13.16 -4.93
C LEU A 150 -7.11 -12.26 -5.26
N ALA A 151 -6.76 -11.33 -4.37
CA ALA A 151 -5.57 -10.52 -4.53
C ALA A 151 -4.29 -11.38 -4.54
N LEU A 152 -4.17 -12.32 -3.59
CA LEU A 152 -3.05 -13.27 -3.55
C LEU A 152 -3.00 -14.16 -4.80
N ALA A 153 -4.15 -14.63 -5.28
CA ALA A 153 -4.21 -15.43 -6.50
C ALA A 153 -3.69 -14.65 -7.71
N ALA A 154 -4.13 -13.40 -7.86
CA ALA A 154 -3.75 -12.57 -9.00
C ALA A 154 -2.27 -12.14 -8.95
N VAL A 155 -1.69 -11.94 -7.75
CA VAL A 155 -0.24 -11.75 -7.61
C VAL A 155 0.52 -13.04 -7.94
N ALA A 156 0.11 -14.18 -7.37
CA ALA A 156 0.74 -15.47 -7.63
C ALA A 156 0.73 -15.84 -9.13
N GLU A 157 -0.35 -15.52 -9.83
CA GLU A 157 -0.49 -15.71 -11.28
C GLU A 157 0.54 -14.88 -12.08
N SER A 158 0.72 -13.59 -11.73
CA SER A 158 1.74 -12.75 -12.36
C SER A 158 3.18 -13.24 -12.15
N LEU A 159 3.40 -14.05 -11.09
CA LEU A 159 4.68 -14.66 -10.75
C LEU A 159 4.81 -16.11 -11.25
N ALA A 160 3.85 -16.58 -12.06
CA ALA A 160 3.77 -17.96 -12.54
C ALA A 160 3.72 -19.04 -11.43
N MET A 161 3.31 -18.67 -10.21
CA MET A 161 3.12 -19.59 -9.08
C MET A 161 1.75 -20.28 -9.16
N LYS A 162 1.58 -21.16 -10.16
CA LYS A 162 0.29 -21.77 -10.54
C LYS A 162 -0.45 -22.45 -9.39
N ASP A 163 0.28 -23.20 -8.56
CA ASP A 163 -0.33 -23.94 -7.44
C ASP A 163 -0.87 -23.01 -6.36
N LEU A 164 -0.11 -21.95 -6.03
CA LEU A 164 -0.55 -20.94 -5.08
C LEU A 164 -1.77 -20.20 -5.63
N ALA A 165 -1.72 -19.76 -6.88
CA ALA A 165 -2.83 -19.08 -7.52
C ALA A 165 -4.12 -19.93 -7.50
N LYS A 166 -4.02 -21.22 -7.85
CA LYS A 166 -5.16 -22.14 -7.82
C LYS A 166 -5.73 -22.30 -6.41
N ARG A 167 -4.89 -22.54 -5.40
CA ARG A 167 -5.34 -22.69 -4.02
C ARG A 167 -5.99 -21.41 -3.48
N SER A 168 -5.42 -20.25 -3.77
CA SER A 168 -5.99 -18.97 -3.34
C SER A 168 -7.33 -18.70 -4.02
N ARG A 169 -7.51 -19.00 -5.31
CA ARG A 169 -8.85 -18.89 -5.95
C ARG A 169 -9.87 -19.84 -5.34
N GLN A 170 -9.47 -21.07 -5.04
CA GLN A 170 -10.35 -22.03 -4.39
C GLN A 170 -10.78 -21.53 -3.01
N ALA A 171 -9.85 -21.02 -2.20
CA ALA A 171 -10.16 -20.45 -0.90
C ALA A 171 -11.13 -19.26 -0.99
N ALA A 172 -11.00 -18.42 -2.02
CA ALA A 172 -11.97 -17.34 -2.26
C ALA A 172 -13.37 -17.89 -2.58
N ALA A 173 -13.46 -18.84 -3.51
CA ALA A 173 -14.74 -19.45 -3.91
C ALA A 173 -15.43 -20.18 -2.74
N ASP A 174 -14.66 -20.92 -1.93
CA ASP A 174 -15.18 -21.60 -0.74
C ASP A 174 -15.79 -20.60 0.27
N LEU A 175 -15.24 -19.38 0.36
CA LEU A 175 -15.76 -18.32 1.23
C LEU A 175 -16.99 -17.60 0.63
N ASP A 176 -17.01 -17.39 -0.69
CA ASP A 176 -18.18 -16.81 -1.38
C ASP A 176 -19.40 -17.74 -1.25
N ASP A 177 -19.21 -19.05 -1.45
CA ASP A 177 -20.27 -20.06 -1.28
C ASP A 177 -20.82 -20.10 0.16
N LEU A 178 -19.97 -19.81 1.16
CA LEU A 178 -20.39 -19.66 2.55
C LEU A 178 -21.14 -18.34 2.82
N GLY A 179 -20.78 -17.28 2.08
CA GLY A 179 -21.38 -15.95 2.15
C GLY A 179 -22.77 -15.85 1.51
N ASP A 180 -23.01 -16.56 0.41
CA ASP A 180 -24.33 -16.63 -0.24
C ASP A 180 -25.41 -17.30 0.65
N GLY A 181 -24.98 -18.05 1.68
CA GLY A 181 -25.86 -18.57 2.73
C GLY A 181 -26.22 -17.55 3.83
N ILE A 182 -25.51 -16.42 3.93
CA ILE A 182 -25.71 -15.35 4.91
C ILE A 182 -25.84 -14.03 4.13
N THR A 183 -27.06 -13.74 3.65
CA THR A 183 -27.38 -12.53 2.88
C THR A 183 -26.78 -11.25 3.49
N ALA A 184 -25.69 -10.74 2.91
CA ALA A 184 -25.08 -9.47 3.28
C ALA A 184 -25.55 -8.39 2.29
N GLY A 185 -26.39 -7.47 2.77
CA GLY A 185 -26.76 -6.27 2.02
C GLY A 185 -25.60 -5.27 1.89
N PRO A 186 -25.76 -4.20 1.10
CA PRO A 186 -24.66 -3.31 0.66
C PRO A 186 -23.97 -2.47 1.76
N ASN A 187 -24.36 -2.63 3.02
CA ASN A 187 -23.93 -1.80 4.16
C ASN A 187 -23.50 -2.63 5.38
N ALA A 188 -22.74 -3.71 5.18
CA ALA A 188 -22.16 -4.48 6.29
C ALA A 188 -20.94 -3.77 6.91
N THR A 189 -21.18 -2.58 7.47
CA THR A 189 -20.27 -1.98 8.43
C THR A 189 -20.29 -2.82 9.70
N GLN A 190 -19.13 -3.37 10.04
CA GLN A 190 -18.72 -3.75 11.39
C GLN A 190 -19.70 -4.61 12.21
N THR A 191 -19.54 -5.93 12.14
CA THR A 191 -19.62 -6.77 13.34
C THR A 191 -18.88 -8.07 13.10
N LEU A 192 -17.61 -8.13 13.51
CA LEU A 192 -16.87 -9.38 13.58
C LEU A 192 -17.56 -10.32 14.57
N PRO A 193 -17.81 -11.60 14.22
CA PRO A 193 -18.30 -12.61 15.15
C PRO A 193 -17.36 -12.75 16.35
N PRO A 194 -17.87 -13.07 17.56
CA PRO A 194 -17.06 -13.16 18.77
C PRO A 194 -15.93 -14.20 18.69
N GLU A 195 -16.01 -15.15 17.77
CA GLU A 195 -14.98 -16.17 17.53
C GLU A 195 -13.73 -15.64 16.80
N ALA A 196 -13.84 -14.51 16.08
CA ALA A 196 -12.73 -13.84 15.40
C ALA A 196 -11.84 -13.00 16.33
N ARG A 197 -12.17 -12.91 17.63
CA ARG A 197 -11.30 -12.31 18.67
C ARG A 197 -10.32 -13.33 19.26
N ARG A 198 -9.69 -14.17 18.43
CA ARG A 198 -8.59 -15.01 18.91
C ARG A 198 -7.28 -14.22 18.87
N ALA A 199 -6.57 -14.29 19.99
CA ALA A 199 -5.51 -13.39 20.41
C ALA A 199 -4.39 -13.20 19.36
N PRO A 200 -3.76 -12.01 19.32
CA PRO A 200 -2.62 -11.76 18.45
C PRO A 200 -1.51 -12.78 18.73
N VAL A 201 -1.19 -13.61 17.75
CA VAL A 201 0.02 -14.43 17.78
C VAL A 201 1.20 -13.48 17.67
N ARG A 202 1.97 -13.38 18.76
CA ARG A 202 3.18 -12.56 18.86
C ARG A 202 4.26 -13.18 17.98
N HIS A 203 4.49 -12.63 16.79
CA HIS A 203 5.61 -12.98 15.90
C HIS A 203 6.93 -12.38 16.42
N VAL A 204 7.34 -12.81 17.61
CA VAL A 204 8.73 -12.78 18.02
C VAL A 204 8.97 -14.15 18.63
N ASP A 205 9.67 -15.04 17.91
CA ASP A 205 10.24 -16.28 18.44
C ASP A 205 11.41 -15.95 19.38
N ALA A 206 11.12 -15.17 20.41
CA ALA A 206 11.94 -15.04 21.60
C ALA A 206 11.11 -15.69 22.69
N ASP A 207 11.38 -16.98 22.90
CA ASP A 207 10.96 -17.68 24.10
C ASP A 207 11.42 -16.81 25.29
N PRO A 208 10.48 -16.29 26.11
CA PRO A 208 10.82 -15.42 27.24
C PRO A 208 11.72 -16.12 28.28
N GLU A 209 11.86 -17.45 28.21
CA GLU A 209 12.77 -18.22 29.06
C GLU A 209 14.06 -18.68 28.36
N ASP A 210 14.36 -18.27 27.11
CA ASP A 210 15.62 -18.62 26.43
C ASP A 210 16.82 -17.93 27.14
N PRO A 211 17.69 -18.66 27.86
CA PRO A 211 18.79 -18.06 28.61
C PRO A 211 19.87 -17.42 27.70
N LYS A 212 19.80 -17.62 26.37
CA LYS A 212 20.80 -17.17 25.39
C LYS A 212 20.32 -16.05 24.46
N TRP A 213 19.17 -15.43 24.72
CA TRP A 213 18.66 -14.29 23.91
C TRP A 213 19.69 -13.15 23.77
N ARG A 214 20.53 -12.95 24.79
CA ARG A 214 21.60 -11.95 24.79
C ARG A 214 22.71 -12.27 23.78
N GLU A 215 23.07 -13.54 23.58
CA GLU A 215 24.11 -13.93 22.61
C GLU A 215 23.67 -13.71 21.15
N LYS A 216 22.37 -13.74 20.86
CA LYS A 216 21.83 -13.44 19.53
C LYS A 216 21.88 -11.93 19.20
N ILE A 217 21.72 -11.07 20.21
CA ILE A 217 21.84 -9.61 20.05
C ILE A 217 23.32 -9.18 20.02
N TYR A 218 24.14 -9.81 20.84
CA TYR A 218 25.57 -9.60 20.94
C TYR A 218 26.31 -10.83 20.41
N GLY A 219 26.40 -10.97 19.08
CA GLY A 219 27.29 -11.96 18.46
C GLY A 219 28.73 -11.80 18.97
N PRO A 220 29.65 -12.76 18.72
CA PRO A 220 30.98 -12.81 19.34
C PRO A 220 31.90 -11.69 18.81
N GLY A 221 31.71 -10.49 19.34
CA GLY A 221 32.36 -9.24 18.95
C GLY A 221 31.38 -8.10 18.73
N PHE A 222 31.76 -6.89 19.16
CA PHE A 222 30.97 -5.65 19.14
C PHE A 222 30.33 -5.31 17.78
N PHE A 223 30.88 -5.81 16.66
CA PHE A 223 30.41 -5.54 15.29
C PHE A 223 29.81 -6.76 14.56
N ARG A 224 29.67 -7.92 15.22
CA ARG A 224 29.15 -9.14 14.56
C ARG A 224 27.64 -9.32 14.70
N GLY A 225 27.00 -8.72 15.70
CA GLY A 225 25.54 -8.76 15.90
C GLY A 225 24.78 -7.75 15.04
N ALA A 226 23.46 -7.95 14.89
CA ALA A 226 22.56 -7.03 14.18
C ALA A 226 22.62 -5.60 14.74
N LEU A 227 22.79 -5.46 16.06
CA LEU A 227 22.91 -4.18 16.74
C LEU A 227 24.18 -3.40 16.33
N GLY A 228 25.32 -4.09 16.18
CA GLY A 228 26.58 -3.47 15.76
C GLY A 228 26.52 -2.91 14.33
N ARG A 229 25.72 -3.54 13.46
CA ARG A 229 25.51 -3.06 12.07
C ARG A 229 24.66 -1.81 12.03
N SER A 230 23.62 -1.73 12.87
CA SER A 230 22.78 -0.54 12.98
C SER A 230 23.52 0.65 13.61
N ILE A 231 24.41 0.41 14.57
CA ILE A 231 25.25 1.46 15.17
C ILE A 231 26.24 2.03 14.14
N LEU A 232 26.88 1.19 13.33
CA LEU A 232 27.80 1.64 12.27
C LEU A 232 27.09 2.48 11.20
N LEU A 233 25.89 2.05 10.78
CA LEU A 233 25.06 2.82 9.84
C LEU A 233 24.64 4.17 10.45
N GLY A 234 24.23 4.18 11.72
CA GLY A 234 23.87 5.41 12.44
C GLY A 234 25.03 6.40 12.53
N ILE A 235 26.24 5.94 12.89
CA ILE A 235 27.45 6.79 12.94
C ILE A 235 27.77 7.35 11.55
N ALA A 236 27.71 6.53 10.49
CA ALA A 236 27.97 7.00 9.13
C ALA A 236 27.01 8.13 8.72
N VAL A 237 25.71 7.99 9.03
CA VAL A 237 24.70 9.02 8.71
C VAL A 237 24.90 10.30 9.53
N ILE A 238 25.14 10.17 10.85
CA ILE A 238 25.32 11.31 11.75
C ILE A 238 26.51 12.18 11.34
N PHE A 239 27.59 11.59 10.83
CA PHE A 239 28.76 12.36 10.41
C PHE A 239 28.72 12.79 8.93
N ALA A 240 27.99 12.08 8.07
CA ALA A 240 27.84 12.45 6.66
C ALA A 240 26.98 13.70 6.46
N VAL A 241 25.88 13.83 7.22
CA VAL A 241 24.91 14.93 7.07
C VAL A 241 25.54 16.31 7.37
N PRO A 242 26.25 16.53 8.49
CA PRO A 242 26.94 17.80 8.76
C PRO A 242 28.13 18.05 7.83
N ALA A 243 28.83 17.00 7.37
CA ALA A 243 29.94 17.14 6.44
C ALA A 243 29.47 17.72 5.09
N LEU A 244 28.35 17.21 4.56
CA LEU A 244 27.79 17.64 3.28
C LEU A 244 27.02 18.96 3.37
N LEU A 245 26.22 19.16 4.42
CA LEU A 245 25.25 20.26 4.49
C LEU A 245 25.61 21.38 5.47
N GLY A 246 26.59 21.18 6.37
CA GLY A 246 26.93 22.16 7.42
C GLY A 246 27.81 23.31 6.93
N THR A 247 27.23 24.31 6.27
CA THR A 247 27.95 25.49 5.72
C THR A 247 28.67 26.36 6.76
N ASP A 248 28.24 26.32 8.02
CA ASP A 248 28.80 27.12 9.12
C ASP A 248 29.95 26.44 9.89
N ILE A 249 30.37 25.25 9.47
CA ILE A 249 31.43 24.49 10.15
C ILE A 249 32.80 24.79 9.50
N GLN A 250 33.83 25.06 10.31
CA GLN A 250 35.21 25.26 9.82
C GLN A 250 35.66 24.11 8.90
N PHE A 251 36.27 24.47 7.77
CA PHE A 251 36.63 23.54 6.69
C PHE A 251 37.43 22.31 7.18
N GLY A 252 38.38 22.50 8.11
CA GLY A 252 39.17 21.42 8.69
C GLY A 252 38.33 20.40 9.48
N ALA A 253 37.34 20.86 10.24
CA ALA A 253 36.43 19.99 10.99
C ALA A 253 35.49 19.22 10.04
N ARG A 254 35.04 19.83 8.94
CA ARG A 254 34.20 19.16 7.93
C ARG A 254 34.95 18.02 7.23
N MET A 255 36.22 18.21 6.91
CA MET A 255 37.05 17.17 6.32
C MET A 255 37.27 15.99 7.27
N LEU A 256 37.47 16.25 8.57
CA LEU A 256 37.60 15.19 9.57
C LEU A 256 36.32 14.35 9.68
N MET A 257 35.14 14.99 9.68
CA MET A 257 33.85 14.28 9.71
C MET A 257 33.60 13.46 8.45
N ALA A 258 33.97 13.98 7.28
CA ALA A 258 33.88 13.25 6.02
C ALA A 258 34.75 11.99 6.03
N VAL A 259 35.99 12.08 6.54
CA VAL A 259 36.89 10.92 6.67
C VAL A 259 36.30 9.88 7.63
N ILE A 260 35.73 10.29 8.77
CA ILE A 260 35.08 9.39 9.73
C ILE A 260 33.87 8.69 9.09
N ALA A 261 33.04 9.42 8.35
CA ALA A 261 31.87 8.86 7.66
C ALA A 261 32.28 7.83 6.59
N ILE A 262 33.31 8.11 5.80
CA ILE A 262 33.84 7.19 4.79
C ILE A 262 34.42 5.94 5.46
N ALA A 263 35.21 6.10 6.53
CA ALA A 263 35.77 4.97 7.26
C ALA A 263 34.68 4.06 7.88
N ALA A 264 33.62 4.65 8.45
CA ALA A 264 32.47 3.93 8.98
C ALA A 264 31.70 3.18 7.89
N CYS A 265 31.51 3.80 6.72
CA CYS A 265 30.84 3.19 5.56
C CYS A 265 31.65 2.00 5.00
N VAL A 266 32.97 2.16 4.83
CA VAL A 266 33.86 1.08 4.38
C VAL A 266 33.87 -0.09 5.38
N CYS A 267 33.90 0.20 6.68
CA CYS A 267 33.79 -0.81 7.73
C CYS A 267 32.44 -1.55 7.66
N TRP A 268 31.34 -0.83 7.46
CA TRP A 268 30.01 -1.42 7.33
C TRP A 268 29.89 -2.33 6.10
N VAL A 269 30.38 -1.89 4.93
CA VAL A 269 30.39 -2.66 3.68
C VAL A 269 31.27 -3.91 3.79
N THR A 270 32.43 -3.81 4.44
CA THR A 270 33.32 -4.97 4.65
C THR A 270 32.72 -6.01 5.60
N VAL A 271 32.02 -5.57 6.65
CA VAL A 271 31.26 -6.46 7.56
C VAL A 271 30.12 -7.17 6.82
N LEU A 272 29.39 -6.47 5.95
CA LEU A 272 28.32 -7.03 5.12
C LEU A 272 28.85 -8.08 4.12
N ARG A 273 29.96 -7.78 3.44
CA ARG A 273 30.55 -8.70 2.44
C ARG A 273 31.08 -9.99 3.06
N ARG A 274 31.66 -9.92 4.27
CA ARG A 274 32.16 -11.12 4.98
C ARG A 274 31.05 -12.11 5.36
N HIS A 275 29.82 -11.64 5.54
CA HIS A 275 28.70 -12.49 5.92
C HIS A 275 28.01 -13.18 4.72
N ARG A 276 28.19 -12.65 3.50
CA ARG A 276 27.68 -13.27 2.26
C ARG A 276 28.58 -14.39 1.72
N GLY A 277 29.77 -14.59 2.29
CA GLY A 277 30.73 -15.62 1.86
C GLY A 277 30.85 -16.81 2.82
N SER A 278 29.94 -16.93 3.80
CA SER A 278 29.92 -18.00 4.80
C SER A 278 28.57 -18.73 4.84
N GLU A 279 27.87 -18.77 3.70
CA GLU A 279 26.73 -19.66 3.43
C GLU A 279 27.11 -20.61 2.29
#